data_AF-A0A380FIH0-F1
#
_entry.id   AF-A0A380FIH0-F1
#
_cell.length_a   1.000
_cell.length_b   1.000
_cell.length_c   1.000
_cell.angle_alpha   90.00
_cell.angle_beta   90.00
_cell.angle_gamma   90.00
#
_symmetry.space_group_name_H-M   'P 1'
#
loop_
_entity.id
_entity.type
_entity.pdbx_description
1 polymer ?
#
loop_
_entity_poly.entity_id
_entity_poly.type
_entity_poly.pdbx_seq_one_letter_code
_entity_poly.pdbx_strand_id
1 'polypeptide(L)'
;MNTTTDWDRTYPYKNTLRGVFGDVSTTEEGIPKELTEKYLAKGYSRNDRVGKSYLEYQYDDILRGKKKEMKYTTDKSGDVIDSKVVNPGSRGDDLVLSIDIDLQRKTEKYLEEQIQKLRSEGAKDMDNALMVVQNPNNGDILAMAGKQIDKNGDLTDYDIGTFTSQYAVGSSVKGGTLLAGYQNNAINVGEEMVDEPLKFAGGLSKHSYFNQDGKVTINDKEALMHSSNVYMFKTALKMAGAPYTPNMTLPSDITNCRTKIT
;
A
#
# COMPACT_ATOMS: atom_id res chain seq x y z
N MET A 1 -18.00 41.13 -18.74
CA MET A 1 -17.77 39.70 -18.45
C MET A 1 -16.31 39.56 -18.09
N ASN A 2 -15.98 39.19 -16.84
CA ASN A 2 -14.60 38.92 -16.44
C ASN A 2 -14.31 37.46 -16.72
N THR A 3 -13.53 37.19 -17.77
CA THR A 3 -12.96 35.88 -18.05
C THR A 3 -11.63 35.77 -17.28
N THR A 4 -11.55 34.86 -16.31
CA THR A 4 -10.29 34.48 -15.66
C THR A 4 -9.69 33.28 -16.39
N THR A 5 -8.39 33.31 -16.68
CA THR A 5 -7.67 32.15 -17.22
C THR A 5 -7.24 31.28 -16.05
N ASP A 6 -7.71 30.03 -16.02
CA ASP A 6 -7.29 29.01 -15.04
C ASP A 6 -6.67 27.81 -15.77
N TRP A 7 -5.89 27.01 -15.05
CA TRP A 7 -5.27 25.78 -15.57
C TRP A 7 -5.87 24.55 -14.89
N ASP A 8 -6.33 23.60 -15.71
CA ASP A 8 -6.88 22.34 -15.22
C ASP A 8 -6.07 21.13 -15.68
N ARG A 9 -6.01 20.13 -14.82
CA ARG A 9 -5.38 18.84 -15.14
C ARG A 9 -6.27 18.08 -16.12
N THR A 10 -5.66 17.58 -17.19
CA THR A 10 -6.32 16.70 -18.16
C THR A 10 -5.75 15.29 -18.02
N TYR A 11 -6.63 14.28 -18.01
CA TYR A 11 -6.27 12.87 -17.81
C TYR A 11 -6.60 12.06 -19.07
N PRO A 12 -5.61 11.77 -19.94
CA PRO A 12 -5.84 11.04 -21.19
C PRO A 12 -6.46 9.65 -20.98
N TYR A 13 -6.14 9.01 -19.84
CA TYR A 13 -6.64 7.69 -19.46
C TYR A 13 -7.83 7.75 -18.48
N LYS A 14 -8.51 8.91 -18.41
CA LYS A 14 -9.72 9.13 -17.61
C LYS A 14 -9.50 8.78 -16.13
N ASN A 15 -10.05 7.65 -15.67
CA ASN A 15 -10.12 7.27 -14.26
C ASN A 15 -8.95 6.40 -13.81
N THR A 16 -8.22 5.76 -14.73
CA THR A 16 -7.05 4.95 -14.40
C THR A 16 -6.05 5.77 -13.57
N LEU A 17 -5.74 5.27 -12.37
CA LEU A 17 -4.84 5.88 -11.37
C LEU A 17 -5.21 7.28 -10.87
N ARG A 18 -6.48 7.73 -11.00
CA ARG A 18 -6.87 9.06 -10.50
C ARG A 18 -6.64 9.21 -9.00
N GLY A 19 -6.89 8.16 -8.22
CA GLY A 19 -6.63 8.16 -6.78
C GLY A 19 -5.15 8.40 -6.49
N VAL A 20 -4.27 7.63 -7.12
CA VAL A 20 -2.81 7.73 -6.95
C VAL A 20 -2.23 9.06 -7.46
N PHE A 21 -2.74 9.63 -8.56
CA PHE A 21 -2.33 10.96 -8.99
C PHE A 21 -2.67 12.01 -7.94
N GLY A 22 -3.84 11.88 -7.33
CA GLY A 22 -4.37 12.87 -6.41
C GLY A 22 -4.87 14.12 -7.12
N ASP A 23 -5.04 15.18 -6.34
CA ASP A 23 -5.64 16.43 -6.78
C ASP A 23 -4.81 17.65 -6.36
N VAL A 24 -5.01 18.73 -7.09
CA VAL A 24 -4.55 20.08 -6.75
C VAL A 24 -5.73 20.85 -6.15
N SER A 25 -5.47 21.74 -5.19
CA SER A 25 -6.51 22.63 -4.67
C SER A 25 -7.06 23.59 -5.74
N THR A 26 -8.27 24.09 -5.52
CA THR A 26 -8.92 25.03 -6.46
C THR A 26 -8.44 26.45 -6.22
N THR A 27 -8.69 27.34 -7.18
CA THR A 27 -8.36 28.77 -7.07
C THR A 27 -9.09 29.44 -5.89
N GLU A 28 -10.32 29.02 -5.61
CA GLU A 28 -11.14 29.51 -4.50
C GLU A 28 -10.67 28.98 -3.14
N GLU A 29 -10.19 27.73 -3.11
CA GLU A 29 -9.67 27.08 -1.89
C GLU A 29 -8.30 27.66 -1.51
N GLY A 30 -7.43 27.90 -2.49
CA GLY A 30 -6.02 28.23 -2.23
C GLY A 30 -5.33 27.08 -1.51
N ILE A 31 -4.59 27.37 -0.43
CA ILE A 31 -3.99 26.33 0.40
C ILE A 31 -5.07 25.75 1.34
N PRO A 32 -5.32 24.42 1.33
CA PRO A 32 -6.22 23.78 2.28
C PRO A 32 -5.87 24.12 3.73
N LYS A 33 -6.89 24.28 4.58
CA LYS A 33 -6.72 24.79 5.95
C LYS A 33 -5.76 23.93 6.77
N GLU A 34 -5.86 22.62 6.63
CA GLU A 34 -5.03 21.61 7.28
C GLU A 34 -3.58 21.58 6.78
N LEU A 35 -3.31 22.11 5.58
CA LEU A 35 -1.96 22.16 4.99
C LEU A 35 -1.32 23.56 5.09
N THR A 36 -2.03 24.54 5.68
CA THR A 36 -1.61 25.95 5.70
C THR A 36 -0.24 26.13 6.33
N GLU A 37 0.00 25.60 7.54
CA GLU A 37 1.28 25.77 8.23
C GLU A 37 2.44 25.20 7.41
N LYS A 38 2.26 24.01 6.83
CA LYS A 38 3.27 23.33 6.03
C LYS A 38 3.65 24.14 4.78
N TYR A 39 2.68 24.65 4.03
CA TYR A 39 2.96 25.37 2.80
C TYR A 39 3.45 26.81 3.04
N LEU A 40 2.91 27.51 4.05
CA LEU A 40 3.42 28.83 4.40
C LEU A 40 4.88 28.77 4.86
N ALA A 41 5.26 27.73 5.60
CA ALA A 41 6.67 27.51 6.00
C ALA A 41 7.60 27.30 4.79
N LYS A 42 7.07 26.80 3.65
CA LYS A 42 7.79 26.67 2.38
C LYS A 42 7.78 27.95 1.53
N GLY A 43 7.18 29.04 2.02
CA GLY A 43 7.13 30.33 1.32
C GLY A 43 5.99 30.48 0.32
N TYR A 44 4.97 29.63 0.39
CA TYR A 44 3.78 29.76 -0.46
C TYR A 44 2.91 30.92 0.03
N SER A 45 2.20 31.54 -0.90
CA SER A 45 1.13 32.46 -0.57
C SER A 45 -0.16 31.69 -0.29
N ARG A 46 -1.02 32.22 0.60
CA ARG A 46 -2.26 31.53 1.00
C ARG A 46 -3.22 31.22 -0.14
N ASN A 47 -3.15 32.00 -1.22
CA ASN A 47 -3.98 31.85 -2.42
C ASN A 47 -3.30 30.96 -3.47
N ASP A 48 -2.19 30.29 -3.14
CA ASP A 48 -1.53 29.37 -4.04
C ASP A 48 -2.34 28.08 -4.15
N ARG A 49 -2.48 27.60 -5.38
CA ARG A 49 -2.95 26.24 -5.66
C ARG A 49 -1.79 25.28 -5.43
N VAL A 50 -2.06 24.21 -4.68
CA VAL A 50 -1.05 23.24 -4.24
C VAL A 50 -1.60 21.82 -4.40
N GLY A 51 -0.72 20.86 -4.68
CA GLY A 51 -1.07 19.45 -4.61
C GLY A 51 -1.56 19.12 -3.20
N LYS A 52 -2.73 18.50 -3.07
CA LYS A 52 -3.35 18.22 -1.75
C LYS A 52 -3.48 16.75 -1.43
N SER A 53 -3.28 15.86 -2.41
CA SER A 53 -3.28 14.42 -2.20
C SER A 53 -2.24 13.71 -3.07
N TYR A 54 -1.77 12.56 -2.57
CA TYR A 54 -0.91 11.59 -3.24
C TYR A 54 0.23 12.20 -4.07
N LEU A 55 0.37 11.86 -5.36
CA LEU A 55 1.52 12.29 -6.17
C LEU A 55 1.58 13.81 -6.32
N GLU A 56 0.45 14.49 -6.52
CA GLU A 56 0.41 15.96 -6.57
C GLU A 56 0.97 16.58 -5.28
N TYR A 57 0.61 16.05 -4.11
CA TYR A 57 1.14 16.54 -2.83
C TYR A 57 2.60 16.14 -2.59
N GLN A 58 2.95 14.89 -2.88
CA GLN A 58 4.28 14.33 -2.63
C GLN A 58 5.36 15.02 -3.48
N TYR A 59 5.02 15.35 -4.73
CA TYR A 59 5.91 15.96 -5.71
C TYR A 59 5.56 17.41 -6.04
N ASP A 60 4.76 18.09 -5.20
CA ASP A 60 4.36 19.48 -5.41
C ASP A 60 5.57 20.40 -5.64
N ASP A 61 6.68 20.14 -4.93
CA ASP A 61 7.91 20.94 -5.02
C ASP A 61 8.53 20.95 -6.43
N ILE A 62 8.36 19.87 -7.21
CA ILE A 62 8.86 19.75 -8.59
C ILE A 62 7.76 20.02 -9.64
N LEU A 63 6.52 19.61 -9.36
CA LEU A 63 5.40 19.71 -10.31
C LEU A 63 4.87 21.14 -10.45
N ARG A 64 5.06 21.98 -9.43
CA ARG A 64 4.57 23.36 -9.45
C ARG A 64 5.38 24.24 -10.40
N GLY A 65 4.69 25.06 -11.16
CA GLY A 65 5.31 26.13 -11.92
C GLY A 65 5.82 27.26 -11.03
N LYS A 66 6.84 27.98 -11.50
CA LYS A 66 7.25 29.25 -10.90
C LYS A 66 6.34 30.34 -11.46
N LYS A 67 5.72 31.12 -10.57
CA LYS A 67 4.82 32.21 -10.96
C LYS A 67 5.62 33.34 -11.62
N LYS A 68 5.02 33.96 -12.64
CA LYS A 68 5.53 35.20 -13.22
C LYS A 68 5.24 36.35 -12.25
N GLU A 69 6.28 37.10 -11.89
CA GLU A 69 6.18 38.24 -10.99
C GLU A 69 6.59 39.52 -11.72
N MET A 70 5.71 40.51 -11.69
CA MET A 70 5.91 41.83 -12.28
C MET A 70 5.88 42.86 -11.17
N LYS A 71 6.84 43.79 -11.19
CA LYS A 71 6.85 44.96 -10.32
C LYS A 71 6.53 46.19 -11.16
N TYR A 72 5.46 46.89 -10.80
CA TYR A 72 5.05 48.14 -11.45
C TYR A 72 5.40 49.31 -10.54
N THR A 73 5.91 50.39 -11.13
CA THR A 73 6.11 51.67 -10.44
C THR A 73 5.07 52.64 -10.98
N THR A 74 4.31 53.28 -10.09
CA THR A 74 3.24 54.22 -10.43
C THR A 74 3.59 55.63 -9.99
N ASP A 75 3.04 56.63 -10.67
CA ASP A 75 3.10 58.02 -10.23
C ASP A 75 2.04 58.32 -9.14
N LYS A 76 1.90 59.61 -8.74
CA LYS A 76 0.91 60.03 -7.73
C LYS A 76 -0.54 59.94 -8.23
N SER A 77 -0.76 59.85 -9.54
CA SER A 77 -2.07 59.73 -10.19
C SER A 77 -2.51 58.27 -10.30
N GLY A 78 -1.59 57.32 -10.13
CA GLY A 78 -1.81 55.88 -10.27
C GLY A 78 -1.41 55.32 -11.65
N ASP A 79 -0.86 56.15 -12.53
CA ASP A 79 -0.43 55.74 -13.87
C ASP A 79 0.89 54.97 -13.78
N VAL A 80 0.96 53.84 -14.50
CA VAL A 80 2.16 52.98 -14.55
C VAL A 80 3.24 53.67 -15.39
N ILE A 81 4.34 54.04 -14.75
CA ILE A 81 5.48 54.73 -15.38
C ILE A 81 6.66 53.79 -15.68
N ASP A 82 6.73 52.65 -14.99
CA ASP A 82 7.74 51.61 -15.24
C ASP A 82 7.21 50.23 -14.87
N SER A 83 7.70 49.20 -15.56
CA SER A 83 7.41 47.81 -15.25
C SER A 83 8.66 46.95 -15.37
N LYS A 84 8.94 46.15 -14.34
CA LYS A 84 10.07 45.24 -14.30
C LYS A 84 9.60 43.81 -14.07
N VAL A 85 10.12 42.88 -14.87
CA VAL A 85 9.97 41.44 -14.61
C VAL A 85 10.88 41.08 -13.43
N VAL A 86 10.30 40.65 -12.31
CA VAL A 86 11.04 40.13 -11.14
C VAL A 86 11.33 38.65 -11.33
N ASN A 87 10.33 37.90 -11.80
CA ASN A 87 10.45 36.51 -12.18
C ASN A 87 9.69 36.29 -13.50
N PRO A 88 10.32 35.77 -14.56
CA PRO A 88 9.62 35.49 -15.82
C PRO A 88 8.55 34.40 -15.69
N GLY A 89 8.61 33.59 -14.63
CA GLY A 89 7.82 32.39 -14.45
C GLY A 89 8.33 31.23 -15.32
N SER A 90 7.95 30.01 -14.95
CA SER A 90 8.27 28.80 -15.72
C SER A 90 7.24 27.71 -15.43
N ARG A 91 7.05 26.79 -16.38
CA ARG A 91 6.34 25.54 -16.11
C ARG A 91 7.09 24.76 -15.03
N GLY A 92 6.37 23.94 -14.26
CA GLY A 92 6.97 22.95 -13.38
C GLY A 92 7.64 21.83 -14.18
N ASP A 93 8.39 20.99 -13.48
CA ASP A 93 9.10 19.87 -14.07
C ASP A 93 8.15 18.69 -14.34
N ASP A 94 8.55 17.83 -15.27
CA ASP A 94 7.80 16.63 -15.61
C ASP A 94 8.24 15.46 -14.73
N LEU A 95 7.26 14.75 -14.16
CA LEU A 95 7.47 13.52 -13.41
C LEU A 95 7.13 12.32 -14.31
N VAL A 96 8.13 11.45 -14.53
CA VAL A 96 7.94 10.17 -15.21
C VAL A 96 7.79 9.09 -14.15
N LEU A 97 6.68 8.34 -14.22
CA LEU A 97 6.38 7.25 -13.29
C LEU A 97 6.99 5.93 -13.76
N SER A 98 7.20 5.00 -12.83
CA SER A 98 7.59 3.62 -13.13
C SER A 98 6.44 2.75 -13.68
N ILE A 99 5.20 3.24 -13.59
CA ILE A 99 4.01 2.54 -14.04
C ILE A 99 4.05 2.35 -15.55
N ASP A 100 3.82 1.12 -16.00
CA ASP A 100 3.50 0.83 -17.39
C ASP A 100 1.98 0.96 -17.57
N ILE A 101 1.54 1.94 -18.37
CA ILE A 101 0.11 2.24 -18.51
C ILE A 101 -0.67 1.13 -19.20
N ASP A 102 -0.04 0.35 -20.09
CA ASP A 102 -0.71 -0.76 -20.76
C ASP A 102 -0.83 -1.95 -19.81
N LEU A 103 0.18 -2.20 -18.97
CA LEU A 103 0.10 -3.19 -17.90
C LEU A 103 -0.96 -2.78 -16.87
N GLN A 104 -0.96 -1.53 -16.41
CA GLN A 104 -1.94 -1.00 -15.47
C GLN A 104 -3.38 -1.27 -15.93
N ARG A 105 -3.70 -0.92 -17.18
CA ARG A 105 -5.05 -1.11 -17.75
C ARG A 105 -5.42 -2.59 -17.86
N LYS A 106 -4.45 -3.46 -18.19
CA LYS A 106 -4.67 -4.92 -18.20
C LYS A 106 -4.91 -5.44 -16.79
N THR A 107 -4.16 -4.97 -15.80
CA THR A 107 -4.31 -5.33 -14.39
C THR A 107 -5.68 -4.94 -13.86
N GLU A 108 -6.14 -3.70 -14.10
CA GLU A 108 -7.49 -3.25 -13.74
C GLU A 108 -8.57 -4.14 -14.38
N LYS A 109 -8.45 -4.39 -15.69
CA LYS A 109 -9.39 -5.25 -16.42
C LYS A 109 -9.44 -6.67 -15.85
N TYR A 110 -8.30 -7.31 -15.64
CA TYR A 110 -8.25 -8.68 -15.10
C TYR A 110 -8.75 -8.76 -13.66
N LEU A 111 -8.51 -7.72 -12.85
CA LEU A 111 -9.05 -7.64 -11.51
C LEU A 111 -10.59 -7.59 -11.55
N GLU A 112 -11.18 -6.74 -12.41
CA GLU A 112 -12.64 -6.66 -12.58
C GLU A 112 -13.25 -7.97 -13.09
N GLU A 113 -12.66 -8.59 -14.11
CA GLU A 113 -13.10 -9.89 -14.65
C GLU A 113 -13.07 -10.99 -13.57
N GLN A 114 -12.01 -11.03 -12.76
CA GLN A 114 -11.87 -12.01 -11.69
C GLN A 114 -12.87 -11.75 -10.55
N ILE A 115 -13.14 -10.48 -10.20
CA ILE A 115 -14.19 -10.13 -9.22
C ILE A 115 -15.55 -10.64 -9.70
N GLN A 116 -15.91 -10.35 -10.95
CA GLN A 116 -17.20 -10.77 -11.52
C GLN A 116 -17.35 -12.29 -11.52
N LYS A 117 -16.28 -13.01 -11.91
CA LYS A 117 -16.24 -14.48 -11.86
C LYS A 117 -16.50 -14.99 -10.44
N LEU A 118 -15.75 -14.53 -9.44
CA LEU A 118 -15.92 -14.99 -8.05
C LEU A 118 -17.32 -14.68 -7.49
N ARG A 119 -17.90 -13.53 -7.84
CA ARG A 119 -19.27 -13.20 -7.46
C ARG A 119 -20.28 -14.17 -8.06
N SER A 120 -20.09 -14.58 -9.32
CA SER A 120 -20.92 -15.61 -9.96
C SER A 120 -20.80 -16.98 -9.28
N GLU A 121 -19.64 -17.27 -8.68
CA GLU A 121 -19.36 -18.48 -7.90
C GLU A 121 -19.84 -18.40 -6.43
N GLY A 122 -20.39 -17.25 -6.01
CA GLY A 122 -21.03 -17.08 -4.71
C GLY A 122 -20.32 -16.14 -3.74
N ALA A 123 -19.21 -15.50 -4.11
CA ALA A 123 -18.49 -14.52 -3.28
C ALA A 123 -19.22 -13.17 -3.17
N LYS A 124 -20.47 -13.18 -2.70
CA LYS A 124 -21.35 -11.99 -2.66
C LYS A 124 -20.95 -10.98 -1.59
N ASP A 125 -20.32 -11.45 -0.51
CA ASP A 125 -19.85 -10.63 0.61
C ASP A 125 -18.39 -10.16 0.45
N MET A 126 -17.73 -10.48 -0.67
CA MET A 126 -16.41 -9.93 -0.99
C MET A 126 -16.56 -8.43 -1.28
N ASP A 127 -15.85 -7.61 -0.50
CA ASP A 127 -15.99 -6.15 -0.46
C ASP A 127 -14.76 -5.40 -1.00
N ASN A 128 -13.61 -6.09 -1.14
CA ASN A 128 -12.36 -5.52 -1.61
C ASN A 128 -11.59 -6.52 -2.47
N ALA A 129 -10.91 -6.03 -3.49
CA ALA A 129 -9.90 -6.78 -4.23
C ALA A 129 -8.76 -5.85 -4.63
N LEU A 130 -7.52 -6.26 -4.37
CA LEU A 130 -6.32 -5.45 -4.55
C LEU A 130 -5.24 -6.24 -5.28
N MET A 131 -4.44 -5.56 -6.10
CA MET A 131 -3.30 -6.13 -6.81
C MET A 131 -2.18 -5.11 -6.96
N VAL A 132 -0.96 -5.52 -6.64
CA VAL A 132 0.27 -4.73 -6.85
C VAL A 132 1.25 -5.58 -7.65
N VAL A 133 1.84 -4.99 -8.69
CA VAL A 133 2.88 -5.61 -9.49
C VAL A 133 4.12 -4.72 -9.41
N GLN A 134 5.21 -5.30 -8.90
CA GLN A 134 6.49 -4.60 -8.73
C GLN A 134 7.64 -5.36 -9.40
N ASN A 135 8.67 -4.62 -9.80
CA ASN A 135 9.95 -5.21 -10.13
C ASN A 135 10.77 -5.43 -8.83
N PRO A 136 11.05 -6.68 -8.44
CA PRO A 136 11.74 -6.97 -7.18
C PRO A 136 13.21 -6.52 -7.16
N ASN A 137 13.82 -6.26 -8.32
CA ASN A 137 15.24 -5.91 -8.40
C ASN A 137 15.52 -4.43 -8.09
N ASN A 138 14.55 -3.55 -8.33
CA ASN A 138 14.72 -2.10 -8.15
C ASN A 138 13.56 -1.42 -7.38
N GLY A 139 12.48 -2.14 -7.09
CA GLY A 139 11.33 -1.61 -6.35
C GLY A 139 10.35 -0.81 -7.20
N ASP A 140 10.51 -0.77 -8.53
CA ASP A 140 9.58 -0.08 -9.41
C ASP A 140 8.18 -0.67 -9.30
N ILE A 141 7.19 0.18 -9.07
CA ILE A 141 5.77 -0.21 -9.16
C ILE A 141 5.38 -0.13 -10.63
N LEU A 142 5.01 -1.26 -11.20
CA LEU A 142 4.65 -1.38 -12.61
C LEU A 142 3.14 -1.25 -12.83
N ALA A 143 2.35 -1.73 -11.86
CA ALA A 143 0.90 -1.56 -11.82
C ALA A 143 0.38 -1.66 -10.38
N MET A 144 -0.68 -0.93 -10.08
CA MET A 144 -1.42 -1.00 -8.82
C MET A 144 -2.90 -0.81 -9.07
N ALA A 145 -3.72 -1.79 -8.70
CA ALA A 145 -5.15 -1.74 -8.89
C ALA A 145 -5.85 -2.16 -7.61
N GLY A 146 -6.97 -1.50 -7.33
CA GLY A 146 -7.81 -1.84 -6.22
C GLY A 146 -9.26 -1.51 -6.52
N LYS A 147 -10.18 -2.34 -6.05
CA LYS A 147 -11.62 -2.14 -6.18
C LYS A 147 -12.29 -2.39 -4.85
N GLN A 148 -13.14 -1.46 -4.44
CA GLN A 148 -14.18 -1.69 -3.45
C GLN A 148 -15.44 -2.18 -4.15
N ILE A 149 -16.10 -3.15 -3.54
CA ILE A 149 -17.24 -3.85 -4.09
C ILE A 149 -18.39 -3.68 -3.11
N ASP A 150 -19.47 -3.06 -3.55
CA ASP A 150 -20.66 -2.94 -2.71
C ASP A 150 -21.49 -4.24 -2.72
N LYS A 151 -22.58 -4.29 -1.94
CA LYS A 151 -23.45 -5.46 -1.88
C LYS A 151 -24.14 -5.78 -3.21
N ASN A 152 -24.38 -4.76 -4.04
CA ASN A 152 -25.00 -4.90 -5.36
C ASN A 152 -23.99 -5.43 -6.40
N GLY A 153 -22.69 -5.28 -6.13
CA GLY A 153 -21.59 -5.62 -7.03
C GLY A 153 -21.04 -4.44 -7.80
N ASP A 154 -21.44 -3.21 -7.45
CA ASP A 154 -20.90 -1.99 -8.02
C ASP A 154 -19.45 -1.79 -7.57
N LEU A 155 -18.59 -1.45 -8.52
CA LEU A 155 -17.15 -1.32 -8.31
C LEU A 155 -16.75 0.15 -8.20
N THR A 156 -16.00 0.48 -7.16
CA THR A 156 -15.38 1.80 -6.97
C THR A 156 -13.86 1.65 -6.94
N ASP A 157 -13.14 2.54 -7.61
CA ASP A 157 -11.69 2.55 -7.62
C ASP A 157 -11.12 2.74 -6.21
N TYR A 158 -10.17 1.88 -5.85
CA TYR A 158 -9.51 1.85 -4.55
C TYR A 158 -8.02 1.49 -4.67
N ASP A 159 -7.38 2.03 -5.71
CA ASP A 159 -5.94 1.91 -6.01
C ASP A 159 -5.05 2.26 -4.82
N ILE A 160 -5.36 3.35 -4.11
CA ILE A 160 -4.66 3.78 -2.89
C ILE A 160 -4.74 2.74 -1.76
N GLY A 161 -5.80 1.92 -1.73
CA GLY A 161 -6.03 0.88 -0.73
C GLY A 161 -4.90 -0.16 -0.67
N THR A 162 -4.13 -0.29 -1.75
CA THR A 162 -2.96 -1.16 -1.82
C THR A 162 -1.86 -0.81 -0.80
N PHE A 163 -1.77 0.45 -0.35
CA PHE A 163 -0.79 0.88 0.64
C PHE A 163 -1.39 1.64 1.83
N THR A 164 -2.66 2.08 1.76
CA THR A 164 -3.32 2.77 2.87
C THR A 164 -4.10 1.85 3.81
N SER A 165 -4.38 0.61 3.39
CA SER A 165 -5.34 -0.26 4.08
C SER A 165 -4.69 -1.50 4.69
N GLN A 166 -5.37 -2.12 5.65
CA GLN A 166 -4.84 -3.24 6.43
C GLN A 166 -5.76 -4.46 6.28
N TYR A 167 -5.17 -5.63 6.08
CA TYR A 167 -5.90 -6.88 5.88
C TYR A 167 -5.23 -8.03 6.63
N ALA A 168 -6.05 -9.01 7.05
CA ALA A 168 -5.53 -10.29 7.52
C ALA A 168 -5.00 -11.09 6.31
N VAL A 169 -3.68 -11.26 6.24
CA VAL A 169 -2.98 -11.85 5.08
C VAL A 169 -2.90 -13.38 5.08
N GLY A 170 -3.30 -14.02 6.18
CA GLY A 170 -3.31 -15.48 6.31
C GLY A 170 -1.93 -16.11 6.15
N SER A 171 -1.87 -17.26 5.46
CA SER A 171 -0.67 -18.11 5.39
C SER A 171 0.45 -17.59 4.49
N SER A 172 0.25 -16.48 3.78
CA SER A 172 1.28 -15.88 2.92
C SER A 172 2.54 -15.47 3.68
N VAL A 173 2.46 -15.28 5.01
CA VAL A 173 3.58 -14.88 5.87
C VAL A 173 4.52 -16.04 6.25
N LYS A 174 4.16 -17.30 5.97
CA LYS A 174 4.89 -18.47 6.47
C LYS A 174 6.35 -18.52 6.06
N GLY A 175 6.69 -18.02 4.87
CA GLY A 175 8.09 -17.86 4.46
C GLY A 175 8.90 -16.99 5.43
N GLY A 176 8.32 -15.86 5.87
CA GLY A 176 8.90 -15.00 6.89
C GLY A 176 8.98 -15.67 8.27
N THR A 177 7.96 -16.45 8.65
CA THR A 177 7.99 -17.23 9.90
C THR A 177 9.13 -18.26 9.92
N LEU A 178 9.37 -18.95 8.80
CA LEU A 178 10.50 -19.87 8.68
C LEU A 178 11.84 -19.15 8.78
N LEU A 179 11.99 -18.01 8.09
CA LEU A 179 13.19 -17.17 8.21
C LEU A 179 13.46 -16.73 9.65
N ALA A 180 12.43 -16.32 10.38
CA ALA A 180 12.55 -15.98 11.80
C ALA A 180 12.97 -17.20 12.64
N GLY A 181 12.44 -18.39 12.32
CA GLY A 181 12.85 -19.65 12.93
C GLY A 181 14.33 -19.97 12.72
N TYR A 182 14.85 -19.82 11.49
CA TYR A 182 16.27 -20.01 11.18
C TYR A 182 17.14 -18.99 11.91
N GLN A 183 16.78 -17.70 11.88
CA GLN A 183 17.55 -16.63 12.51
C GLN A 183 17.70 -16.80 14.03
N ASN A 184 16.70 -17.40 14.68
CA ASN A 184 16.72 -17.66 16.13
C ASN A 184 17.22 -19.07 16.47
N ASN A 185 17.78 -19.81 15.51
CA ASN A 185 18.22 -21.21 15.67
C ASN A 185 17.12 -22.13 16.26
N ALA A 186 15.85 -21.80 16.00
CA ALA A 186 14.71 -22.59 16.48
C ALA A 186 14.46 -23.80 15.56
N ILE A 187 14.80 -23.67 14.29
CA ILE A 187 14.76 -24.74 13.28
C ILE A 187 15.97 -24.60 12.35
N ASN A 188 16.34 -25.69 11.69
CA ASN A 188 17.37 -25.73 10.65
C ASN A 188 16.75 -25.84 9.25
N VAL A 189 17.50 -25.42 8.22
CA VAL A 189 17.08 -25.60 6.83
C VAL A 189 17.02 -27.09 6.50
N GLY A 190 15.90 -27.52 5.92
CA GLY A 190 15.61 -28.92 5.62
C GLY A 190 15.19 -29.76 6.84
N GLU A 191 14.97 -29.14 8.00
CA GLU A 191 14.55 -29.85 9.20
C GLU A 191 13.19 -30.52 9.01
N GLU A 192 13.15 -31.83 9.24
CA GLU A 192 11.94 -32.62 9.17
C GLU A 192 11.19 -32.58 10.50
N MET A 193 9.87 -32.36 10.42
CA MET A 193 8.97 -32.43 11.55
C MET A 193 7.70 -33.19 11.16
N VAL A 194 7.14 -33.92 12.13
CA VAL A 194 5.84 -34.58 11.92
C VAL A 194 4.74 -33.53 11.97
N ASP A 195 3.98 -33.37 10.90
CA ASP A 195 2.67 -32.70 10.92
C ASP A 195 1.66 -33.69 11.51
N GLU A 196 1.00 -33.29 12.60
CA GLU A 196 -0.01 -34.06 13.33
C GLU A 196 -0.94 -33.10 14.10
N PRO A 197 -2.15 -33.53 14.48
CA PRO A 197 -3.01 -32.73 15.34
C PRO A 197 -2.35 -32.44 16.69
N LEU A 198 -2.18 -31.15 16.98
CA LEU A 198 -1.62 -30.66 18.22
C LEU A 198 -2.73 -30.51 19.27
N LYS A 199 -2.59 -31.21 20.39
CA LYS A 199 -3.50 -31.15 21.53
C LYS A 199 -2.83 -30.42 22.68
N PHE A 200 -3.51 -29.42 23.22
CA PHE A 200 -3.05 -28.61 24.35
C PHE A 200 -3.95 -28.82 25.57
N ALA A 201 -3.43 -28.47 26.74
CA ALA A 201 -4.22 -28.44 27.96
C ALA A 201 -5.47 -27.54 27.78
N GLY A 202 -6.59 -27.94 28.39
CA GLY A 202 -7.88 -27.25 28.24
C GLY A 202 -8.70 -27.65 27.01
N GLY A 203 -8.28 -28.69 26.27
CA GLY A 203 -9.06 -29.28 25.16
C GLY A 203 -8.88 -28.57 23.82
N LEU A 204 -7.97 -27.61 23.71
CA LEU A 204 -7.65 -26.95 22.45
C LEU A 204 -6.91 -27.92 21.52
N SER A 205 -7.44 -28.08 20.32
CA SER A 205 -6.80 -28.86 19.24
C SER A 205 -6.54 -27.98 18.02
N LYS A 206 -5.37 -28.12 17.40
CA LYS A 206 -4.98 -27.42 16.18
C LYS A 206 -4.39 -28.40 15.17
N HIS A 207 -4.76 -28.26 13.91
CA HIS A 207 -4.28 -29.13 12.82
C HIS A 207 -4.03 -28.32 11.54
N SER A 208 -3.30 -28.93 10.62
CA SER A 208 -3.18 -28.44 9.25
C SER A 208 -4.37 -28.92 8.43
N TYR A 209 -4.81 -28.12 7.45
CA TYR A 209 -5.98 -28.48 6.64
C TYR A 209 -5.81 -29.82 5.89
N PHE A 210 -4.61 -30.07 5.36
CA PHE A 210 -4.32 -31.27 4.57
C PHE A 210 -4.13 -32.55 5.40
N ASN A 211 -3.99 -32.42 6.73
CA ASN A 211 -3.69 -33.54 7.62
C ASN A 211 -4.43 -33.35 8.96
N GLN A 212 -5.71 -33.70 8.97
CA GLN A 212 -6.62 -33.43 10.09
C GLN A 212 -6.50 -34.45 11.24
N ASP A 213 -6.17 -35.71 10.93
CA ASP A 213 -6.12 -36.80 11.91
C ASP A 213 -4.88 -37.69 11.78
N GLY A 214 -4.07 -37.48 10.74
CA GLY A 214 -2.92 -38.30 10.41
C GLY A 214 -1.61 -37.80 11.01
N LYS A 215 -0.54 -38.50 10.65
CA LYS A 215 0.83 -38.12 10.95
C LYS A 215 1.67 -38.26 9.68
N VAL A 216 2.31 -37.18 9.27
CA VAL A 216 3.19 -37.18 8.10
C VAL A 216 4.43 -36.37 8.40
N THR A 217 5.60 -36.93 8.12
CA THR A 217 6.86 -36.20 8.22
C THR A 217 7.00 -35.29 7.01
N ILE A 218 7.25 -34.00 7.26
CA ILE A 218 7.46 -33.00 6.22
C ILE A 218 8.67 -32.14 6.56
N ASN A 219 9.38 -31.66 5.53
CA ASN A 219 10.39 -30.62 5.66
C ASN A 219 9.80 -29.20 5.50
N ASP A 220 10.66 -28.18 5.60
CA ASP A 220 10.29 -26.77 5.46
C ASP A 220 9.70 -26.40 4.09
N LYS A 221 10.22 -26.96 3.00
CA LYS A 221 9.69 -26.77 1.64
C LYS A 221 8.30 -27.37 1.50
N GLU A 222 8.10 -28.59 2.00
CA GLU A 222 6.80 -29.28 2.01
C GLU A 222 5.81 -28.56 2.92
N ALA A 223 6.26 -27.99 4.03
CA ALA A 223 5.44 -27.17 4.91
C ALA A 223 4.90 -25.92 4.21
N LEU A 224 5.70 -25.25 3.37
CA LEU A 224 5.21 -24.16 2.52
C LEU A 224 4.29 -24.66 1.42
N MET A 225 4.65 -25.77 0.75
CA MET A 225 3.87 -26.38 -0.33
C MET A 225 2.45 -26.75 0.11
N HIS A 226 2.32 -27.36 1.29
CA HIS A 226 1.02 -27.75 1.86
C HIS A 226 0.38 -26.66 2.71
N SER A 227 1.05 -25.51 2.89
CA SER A 227 0.65 -24.49 3.85
C SER A 227 0.37 -25.11 5.23
N SER A 228 1.31 -25.91 5.75
CA SER A 228 1.18 -26.54 7.06
C SER A 228 1.07 -25.47 8.17
N ASN A 229 0.01 -25.56 8.98
CA ASN A 229 -0.13 -24.73 10.17
C ASN A 229 0.66 -25.34 11.33
N VAL A 230 0.68 -26.66 11.42
CA VAL A 230 1.36 -27.40 12.48
C VAL A 230 2.87 -27.15 12.46
N TYR A 231 3.50 -27.16 11.29
CA TYR A 231 4.93 -26.85 11.16
C TYR A 231 5.22 -25.45 11.74
N MET A 232 4.39 -24.46 11.42
CA MET A 232 4.54 -23.09 11.91
C MET A 232 4.30 -22.98 13.41
N PHE A 233 3.30 -23.69 13.95
CA PHE A 233 3.08 -23.75 15.40
C PHE A 233 4.26 -24.39 16.12
N LYS A 234 4.81 -25.50 15.60
CA LYS A 234 6.00 -26.15 16.15
C LYS A 234 7.22 -25.23 16.08
N THR A 235 7.42 -24.50 14.98
CA THR A 235 8.49 -23.47 14.87
C THR A 235 8.32 -22.38 15.93
N ALA A 236 7.11 -21.81 16.08
CA ALA A 236 6.86 -20.78 17.08
C ALA A 236 7.09 -21.27 18.51
N LEU A 237 6.67 -22.50 18.82
CA LEU A 237 6.91 -23.16 20.12
C LEU A 237 8.40 -23.39 20.38
N LYS A 238 9.17 -23.82 19.38
CA LYS A 238 10.63 -23.94 19.47
C LYS A 238 11.30 -22.58 19.69
N MET A 239 10.84 -21.53 18.98
CA MET A 239 11.31 -20.16 19.20
C MET A 239 11.03 -19.65 20.62
N ALA A 240 9.91 -20.08 21.21
CA ALA A 240 9.57 -19.80 22.60
C ALA A 240 10.33 -20.65 23.63
N GLY A 241 11.25 -21.52 23.19
CA GLY A 241 12.00 -22.43 24.07
C GLY A 241 11.15 -23.56 24.67
N ALA A 242 9.95 -23.78 24.15
CA ALA A 242 9.01 -24.80 24.64
C ALA A 242 8.56 -25.72 23.49
N PRO A 243 9.42 -26.62 22.98
CA PRO A 243 9.06 -27.56 21.92
C PRO A 243 7.78 -28.33 22.27
N TYR A 244 6.97 -28.58 21.24
CA TYR A 244 5.66 -29.20 21.43
C TYR A 244 5.75 -30.57 22.14
N THR A 245 4.94 -30.74 23.18
CA THR A 245 4.64 -32.04 23.78
C THR A 245 3.11 -32.22 23.91
N PRO A 246 2.58 -33.44 23.74
CA PRO A 246 1.14 -33.67 23.81
C PRO A 246 0.54 -33.20 25.14
N ASN A 247 -0.57 -32.47 25.07
CA ASN A 247 -1.30 -31.88 26.20
C ASN A 247 -0.50 -30.84 27.00
N MET A 248 0.56 -30.24 26.42
CA MET A 248 1.27 -29.15 27.05
C MET A 248 0.36 -27.95 27.32
N THR A 249 0.71 -27.16 28.34
CA THR A 249 0.13 -25.82 28.52
C THR A 249 0.86 -24.85 27.62
N LEU A 250 0.14 -23.90 27.01
CA LEU A 250 0.77 -22.85 26.22
C LEU A 250 1.64 -21.95 27.12
N PRO A 251 2.78 -21.44 26.63
CA PRO A 251 3.60 -20.51 27.39
C PRO A 251 2.79 -19.30 27.87
N SER A 252 2.86 -18.99 29.16
CA SER A 252 2.15 -17.85 29.76
C SER A 252 2.80 -16.50 29.48
N ASP A 253 4.07 -16.51 29.08
CA ASP A 253 4.86 -15.35 28.70
C ASP A 253 5.67 -15.66 27.43
N ILE A 254 5.54 -14.81 26.41
CA ILE A 254 6.25 -14.91 25.12
C ILE A 254 7.17 -13.70 24.86
N THR A 255 7.39 -12.85 25.86
CA THR A 255 8.23 -11.64 25.74
C THR A 255 9.71 -12.01 25.50
N ASN A 256 10.16 -13.16 26.02
CA ASN A 256 11.53 -13.66 25.84
C ASN A 256 11.76 -14.48 24.55
N CYS A 257 10.78 -14.55 23.63
CA CYS A 257 10.97 -15.17 22.31
C CYS A 257 11.98 -14.40 21.42
N ARG A 258 12.58 -13.30 21.92
CA ARG A 258 13.59 -12.46 21.23
C ARG A 258 15.02 -12.63 21.76
N THR A 259 15.27 -13.40 22.82
CA THR A 259 16.46 -13.18 23.68
C THR A 259 17.69 -14.04 23.36
N LYS A 260 17.87 -14.56 22.14
CA LYS A 260 19.10 -15.27 21.74
C LYS A 260 19.67 -14.80 20.40
N ILE A 261 19.79 -13.49 20.23
CA ILE A 261 20.72 -12.88 19.28
C ILE A 261 21.88 -12.29 20.10
N THR A 262 22.84 -13.15 20.43
CA THR A 262 24.20 -12.77 20.90
C THR A 262 25.17 -13.72 20.25
#